data_AF-A0A6A4GCN2-F1
#
_entry.id   AF-A0A6A4GCN2-F1
#
_cell.length_a   1.000
_cell.length_b   1.000
_cell.length_c   1.000
_cell.angle_alpha   90.00
_cell.angle_beta   90.00
_cell.angle_gamma   90.00
#
_symmetry.space_group_name_H-M   'P 1'
#
loop_
_entity.id
_entity.type
_entity.pdbx_description
1 polymer ?
#
loop_
_entity_poly.entity_id
_entity_poly.type
_entity_poly.pdbx_seq_one_letter_code
_entity_poly.pdbx_strand_id
1 'polypeptide(L)'
;RKYEHVELWYFGMEGCKEAWLNSFADSTTGYSFAAFGEDAATVALRPLSTLSKSPKAIPDEQLSFTQLSIAKTLYVQTMTELGWPAEYCKAWAQLYTILENHCFRRIKPHGEQVLVKYHTQVKRDWHRLILLKKPVFNVAIVNEDLILKIEDEVLRKM
;
A
#
# COMPACT_ATOMS: atom_id res chain seq x y z
N ARG A 1 -15.07 -11.10 5.41
CA ARG A 1 -13.68 -10.61 5.58
C ARG A 1 -13.50 -9.42 4.67
N LYS A 2 -13.02 -8.28 5.18
CA LYS A 2 -12.84 -7.05 4.40
C LYS A 2 -11.45 -7.08 3.78
N TYR A 3 -11.38 -7.34 2.48
CA TYR A 3 -10.14 -7.25 1.68
C TYR A 3 -9.90 -5.79 1.25
N GLU A 4 -9.99 -4.88 2.20
CA GLU A 4 -9.92 -3.45 1.93
C GLU A 4 -8.50 -3.05 1.49
N HIS A 5 -8.42 -2.05 0.63
CA HIS A 5 -7.14 -1.50 0.18
C HIS A 5 -6.47 -0.75 1.33
N VAL A 6 -5.24 -1.13 1.65
CA VAL A 6 -4.40 -0.47 2.66
C VAL A 6 -3.11 -0.05 2.00
N GLU A 7 -2.68 1.21 2.23
CA GLU A 7 -1.41 1.71 1.70
C GLU A 7 -0.24 0.83 2.21
N LEU A 8 0.69 0.53 1.32
CA LEU A 8 1.86 -0.29 1.60
C LEU A 8 2.80 0.38 2.62
N TRP A 9 2.73 1.71 2.75
CA TRP A 9 3.47 2.49 3.75
C TRP A 9 3.30 1.96 5.19
N TYR A 10 2.10 1.49 5.55
CA TYR A 10 1.84 0.91 6.89
C TYR A 10 2.68 -0.33 7.20
N PHE A 11 3.10 -1.04 6.16
CA PHE A 11 3.92 -2.25 6.26
C PHE A 11 5.42 -1.93 6.17
N GLY A 12 5.78 -0.67 5.93
CA GLY A 12 7.16 -0.18 5.95
C GLY A 12 7.63 0.20 7.35
N MET A 13 8.93 0.46 7.48
CA MET A 13 9.57 0.80 8.77
C MET A 13 8.91 2.00 9.46
N GLU A 14 8.57 3.04 8.72
CA GLU A 14 7.96 4.27 9.24
C GLU A 14 6.55 4.01 9.79
N GLY A 15 5.72 3.30 9.02
CA GLY A 15 4.38 2.89 9.44
C GLY A 15 4.39 1.97 10.66
N CYS A 16 5.30 0.98 10.69
CA CYS A 16 5.46 0.11 11.85
C CYS A 16 5.95 0.87 13.09
N LYS A 17 6.89 1.80 12.94
CA LYS A 17 7.38 2.63 14.05
C LYS A 17 6.28 3.51 14.62
N GLU A 18 5.43 4.09 13.76
CA GLU A 18 4.28 4.86 14.19
C GLU A 18 3.25 3.98 14.92
N ALA A 19 2.93 2.81 14.37
CA ALA A 19 2.03 1.86 15.03
C ALA A 19 2.58 1.42 16.40
N TRP A 20 3.90 1.20 16.51
CA TRP A 20 4.55 0.87 17.77
C TRP A 20 4.47 2.02 18.79
N LEU A 21 4.77 3.26 18.37
CA LEU A 21 4.66 4.43 19.24
C LEU A 21 3.23 4.65 19.76
N ASN A 22 2.24 4.31 18.93
CA ASN A 22 0.82 4.43 19.27
C ASN A 22 0.22 3.14 19.86
N SER A 23 1.01 2.07 20.04
CA SER A 23 0.51 0.75 20.47
C SER A 23 -0.03 0.71 21.90
N PHE A 24 0.37 1.69 22.72
CA PHE A 24 -0.14 1.86 24.09
C PHE A 24 -1.56 2.43 24.14
N ALA A 25 -2.08 2.92 23.02
CA ALA A 25 -3.40 3.48 22.93
C ALA A 25 -4.40 2.37 22.58
N ASP A 26 -5.13 1.85 23.58
CA ASP A 26 -6.19 0.87 23.35
C ASP A 26 -7.28 1.51 22.47
N SER A 27 -7.44 1.01 21.24
CA SER A 27 -8.44 1.52 20.29
C SER A 27 -9.89 1.40 20.78
N THR A 28 -10.11 0.57 21.81
CA THR A 28 -11.43 0.29 22.40
C THR A 28 -11.81 1.26 23.52
N THR A 29 -10.83 1.82 24.24
CA THR A 29 -11.06 2.68 25.42
C THR A 29 -10.37 4.04 25.36
N GLY A 30 -9.44 4.23 24.41
CA GLY A 30 -8.72 5.48 24.24
C GLY A 30 -9.52 6.50 23.43
N TYR A 31 -9.32 7.77 23.80
CA TYR A 31 -9.88 8.92 23.11
C TYR A 31 -8.74 9.86 22.70
N SER A 32 -8.84 10.41 21.50
CA SER A 32 -7.97 11.50 21.03
C SER A 32 -8.70 12.85 21.12
N PHE A 33 -7.94 13.91 21.37
CA PHE A 33 -8.42 15.27 21.26
C PHE A 33 -8.39 15.73 19.79
N ALA A 34 -9.53 16.20 19.28
CA ALA A 34 -9.64 16.79 17.96
C ALA A 34 -10.18 18.22 18.07
N ALA A 35 -9.48 19.17 17.45
CA ALA A 35 -10.00 20.52 17.32
C ALA A 35 -11.24 20.54 16.40
N PHE A 36 -12.24 21.33 16.77
CA PHE A 36 -13.49 21.52 16.05
C PHE A 36 -13.74 23.01 15.80
N GLY A 37 -14.20 23.35 14.59
CA GLY A 37 -14.39 24.73 14.13
C GLY A 37 -13.15 25.34 13.48
N GLU A 38 -13.33 26.39 12.66
CA GLU A 38 -12.25 27.09 11.93
C GLU A 38 -11.20 27.70 12.86
N ASP A 39 -11.60 28.08 14.09
CA ASP A 39 -10.71 28.76 15.05
C ASP A 39 -10.02 27.80 16.03
N ALA A 40 -10.22 26.48 15.90
CA ALA A 40 -9.68 25.45 16.82
C ALA A 40 -9.94 25.70 18.33
N ALA A 41 -10.83 26.62 18.68
CA ALA A 41 -11.09 27.07 20.05
C ALA A 41 -11.87 26.03 20.88
N THR A 42 -12.46 25.02 20.23
CA THR A 42 -13.15 23.92 20.89
C THR A 42 -12.48 22.60 20.59
N VAL A 43 -12.21 21.82 21.63
CA VAL A 43 -11.59 20.50 21.53
C VAL A 43 -12.63 19.44 21.90
N ALA A 44 -12.86 18.49 21.00
CA ALA A 44 -13.74 17.36 21.22
C ALA A 44 -12.94 16.08 21.47
N LEU A 45 -13.43 15.23 22.37
CA LEU A 45 -12.94 13.87 22.53
C LEU A 45 -13.54 13.00 21.41
N ARG A 46 -12.68 12.30 20.66
CA ARG A 46 -13.10 11.32 19.67
C ARG A 46 -12.50 9.96 20.00
N PRO A 47 -13.28 8.87 19.95
CA PRO A 47 -12.75 7.53 20.13
C PRO A 47 -11.61 7.27 19.15
N LEU A 48 -10.53 6.61 19.58
CA LEU A 48 -9.42 6.26 18.70
C LEU A 48 -9.86 5.36 17.54
N SER A 49 -10.93 4.58 17.72
CA SER A 49 -11.57 3.79 16.66
C SER A 49 -12.14 4.64 15.50
N THR A 50 -12.28 5.95 15.69
CA THR A 50 -12.71 6.91 14.65
C THR A 50 -11.55 7.67 14.02
N LEU A 51 -10.31 7.42 14.44
CA LEU A 51 -9.14 8.01 13.80
C LEU A 51 -9.06 7.55 12.35
N SER A 52 -9.01 8.53 11.45
CA SER A 52 -8.78 8.32 10.02
C SER A 52 -7.35 7.84 9.75
N LYS A 53 -7.04 7.58 8.48
CA LYS A 53 -5.67 7.29 8.01
C LYS A 53 -4.67 8.28 8.63
N SER A 54 -3.53 7.76 9.06
CA SER A 54 -2.41 8.58 9.56
C SER A 54 -2.11 9.71 8.58
N PRO A 55 -1.94 10.96 9.03
CA PRO A 55 -1.58 12.08 8.16
C PRO A 55 -0.19 11.90 7.53
N LYS A 56 0.62 10.96 8.04
CA LYS A 56 1.94 10.60 7.50
C LYS A 56 1.88 9.44 6.49
N ALA A 57 0.71 8.81 6.32
CA ALA A 57 0.56 7.71 5.38
C ALA A 57 0.81 8.21 3.95
N ILE A 58 1.89 7.71 3.36
CA ILE A 58 2.27 8.03 1.99
C ILE A 58 1.43 7.16 1.04
N PRO A 59 0.80 7.74 0.00
CA PRO A 59 0.12 6.97 -1.04
C PRO A 59 1.11 6.04 -1.75
N ASP A 60 0.65 4.85 -2.15
CA ASP A 60 1.49 3.88 -2.86
C ASP A 60 2.18 4.47 -4.12
N GLU A 61 1.58 5.46 -4.78
CA GLU A 61 2.14 6.15 -5.96
C GLU A 61 3.40 6.97 -5.67
N GLN A 62 3.62 7.34 -4.41
CA GLN A 62 4.74 8.18 -3.95
C GLN A 62 5.80 7.37 -3.20
N LEU A 63 5.62 6.05 -3.05
CA LEU A 63 6.61 5.21 -2.41
C LEU A 63 7.89 5.11 -3.23
N SER A 64 9.03 5.07 -2.55
CA SER A 64 10.27 4.63 -3.18
C SER A 64 10.27 3.12 -3.38
N PHE A 65 11.05 2.65 -4.37
CA PHE A 65 11.21 1.21 -4.60
C PHE A 65 11.82 0.50 -3.38
N THR A 66 12.73 1.16 -2.65
CA THR A 66 13.29 0.65 -1.39
C THR A 66 12.21 0.46 -0.32
N GLN A 67 11.32 1.44 -0.14
CA GLN A 67 10.21 1.30 0.81
C GLN A 67 9.27 0.16 0.41
N LEU A 68 8.97 0.00 -0.89
CA LEU A 68 8.19 -1.13 -1.41
C LEU A 68 8.88 -2.47 -1.10
N SER A 69 10.18 -2.58 -1.36
CA SER A 69 10.97 -3.80 -1.12
C SER A 69 11.06 -4.17 0.37
N ILE A 70 11.03 -3.20 1.28
CA ILE A 70 10.94 -3.46 2.73
C ILE A 70 9.53 -3.93 3.10
N ALA A 71 8.51 -3.21 2.63
CA ALA A 71 7.13 -3.39 3.05
C ALA A 71 6.45 -4.66 2.50
N LYS A 72 6.88 -5.16 1.33
CA LYS A 72 6.30 -6.34 0.67
C LYS A 72 6.22 -7.58 1.58
N THR A 73 7.25 -7.79 2.40
CA THR A 73 7.37 -9.02 3.19
C THR A 73 6.30 -9.05 4.27
N LEU A 74 6.16 -7.93 4.98
CA LEU A 74 5.15 -7.79 6.01
C LEU A 74 3.74 -7.77 5.40
N TYR A 75 3.55 -7.16 4.22
CA TYR A 75 2.26 -7.20 3.52
C TYR A 75 1.80 -8.64 3.21
N VAL A 76 2.65 -9.48 2.61
CA VAL A 76 2.32 -10.88 2.31
C VAL A 76 2.13 -11.71 3.58
N GLN A 77 2.93 -11.44 4.61
CA GLN A 77 2.77 -12.09 5.92
C GLN A 77 1.40 -11.77 6.52
N THR A 78 1.00 -10.49 6.55
CA THR A 78 -0.31 -10.07 7.07
C THR A 78 -1.46 -10.65 6.26
N MET A 79 -1.35 -10.76 4.93
CA MET A 79 -2.36 -11.46 4.13
C MET A 79 -2.54 -12.92 4.59
N THR A 80 -1.43 -13.60 4.89
CA THR A 80 -1.43 -14.98 5.37
C THR A 80 -2.05 -15.09 6.75
N GLU A 81 -1.68 -14.21 7.68
CA GLU A 81 -2.23 -14.15 9.05
C GLU A 81 -3.73 -13.84 9.07
N LEU A 82 -4.21 -12.99 8.14
CA LEU A 82 -5.64 -12.69 7.97
C LEU A 82 -6.42 -13.83 7.28
N GLY A 83 -5.75 -14.94 6.94
CA GLY A 83 -6.35 -16.12 6.33
C GLY A 83 -6.84 -15.88 4.91
N TRP A 84 -6.10 -15.09 4.12
CA TRP A 84 -6.38 -14.96 2.69
C TRP A 84 -6.10 -16.29 1.97
N PRO A 85 -6.73 -16.55 0.81
CA PRO A 85 -6.43 -17.72 0.01
C PRO A 85 -4.93 -17.83 -0.30
N ALA A 86 -4.35 -19.02 -0.09
CA ALA A 86 -2.92 -19.26 -0.29
C ALA A 86 -2.46 -18.94 -1.72
N GLU A 87 -3.34 -19.13 -2.70
CA GLU A 87 -3.09 -18.75 -4.09
C GLU A 87 -2.84 -17.26 -4.26
N TYR A 88 -3.57 -16.40 -3.52
CA TYR A 88 -3.38 -14.95 -3.56
C TYR A 88 -2.06 -14.57 -2.90
N CYS A 89 -1.75 -15.12 -1.72
CA CYS A 89 -0.48 -14.86 -1.04
C CYS A 89 0.71 -15.27 -1.93
N LYS A 90 0.63 -16.43 -2.59
CA LYS A 90 1.66 -16.91 -3.51
C LYS A 90 1.79 -16.01 -4.73
N ALA A 91 0.69 -15.59 -5.34
CA ALA A 91 0.71 -14.70 -6.50
C ALA A 91 1.36 -13.35 -6.16
N TRP A 92 1.02 -12.76 -5.02
CA TRP A 92 1.63 -11.53 -4.54
C TRP A 92 3.13 -11.68 -4.26
N ALA A 93 3.53 -12.77 -3.58
CA ALA A 93 4.95 -13.07 -3.36
C ALA A 93 5.73 -13.19 -4.69
N GLN A 94 5.15 -13.89 -5.67
CA GLN A 94 5.75 -14.04 -7.00
C GLN A 94 5.86 -12.70 -7.73
N LEU A 95 4.82 -11.86 -7.72
CA LEU A 95 4.88 -10.52 -8.30
C LEU A 95 6.06 -9.72 -7.72
N TYR A 96 6.22 -9.70 -6.41
CA TYR A 96 7.31 -8.96 -5.78
C TYR A 96 8.70 -9.48 -6.20
N THR A 97 8.88 -10.80 -6.29
CA THR A 97 10.12 -11.38 -6.82
C THR A 97 10.38 -10.99 -8.27
N ILE A 98 9.34 -10.93 -9.11
CA ILE A 98 9.48 -10.52 -10.51
C ILE A 98 9.86 -9.04 -10.60
N LEU A 99 9.20 -8.15 -9.85
CA LEU A 99 9.50 -6.72 -9.84
C LEU A 99 10.94 -6.42 -9.40
N GLU A 100 11.46 -7.14 -8.41
CA GLU A 100 12.83 -6.94 -7.93
C GLU A 100 13.91 -7.34 -8.93
N ASN A 101 13.61 -8.34 -9.75
CA ASN A 101 14.51 -8.87 -10.78
C ASN A 101 14.21 -8.31 -12.17
N HIS A 102 13.26 -7.37 -12.30
CA HIS A 102 12.83 -6.85 -13.59
C HIS A 102 13.95 -6.08 -14.30
N CYS A 103 14.07 -6.27 -15.62
CA CYS A 103 15.15 -5.67 -16.40
C CYS A 103 15.11 -4.13 -16.41
N PHE A 104 13.92 -3.53 -16.32
CA PHE A 104 13.74 -2.07 -16.25
C PHE A 104 14.54 -1.45 -15.11
N ARG A 105 14.62 -2.14 -13.98
CA ARG A 105 15.38 -1.66 -12.80
C ARG A 105 16.85 -1.42 -13.11
N ARG A 106 17.44 -2.23 -14.02
CA ARG A 106 18.86 -2.15 -14.37
C ARG A 106 19.13 -1.28 -15.60
N ILE A 107 18.20 -1.27 -16.55
CA ILE A 107 18.44 -0.73 -17.90
C ILE A 107 17.91 0.69 -18.05
N LYS A 108 16.85 1.07 -17.35
CA LYS A 108 16.13 2.34 -17.57
C LYS A 108 16.43 3.36 -16.46
N PRO A 109 16.71 4.63 -16.81
CA PRO A 109 17.06 5.68 -15.84
C PRO A 109 15.95 6.00 -14.81
N HIS A 110 14.70 5.60 -15.07
CA HIS A 110 13.56 5.72 -14.13
C HIS A 110 12.84 4.39 -13.90
N GLY A 111 13.51 3.26 -14.14
CA GLY A 111 12.90 1.93 -14.08
C GLY A 111 12.25 1.64 -12.73
N GLU A 112 12.88 2.05 -11.62
CA GLU A 112 12.31 1.88 -10.28
C GLU A 112 10.98 2.64 -10.08
N GLN A 113 10.87 3.87 -10.59
CA GLN A 113 9.62 4.65 -10.49
C GLN A 113 8.50 4.05 -11.34
N VAL A 114 8.83 3.53 -12.53
CA VAL A 114 7.88 2.84 -13.41
C VAL A 114 7.34 1.58 -12.72
N LEU A 115 8.21 0.79 -12.09
CA LEU A 115 7.82 -0.44 -11.39
C LEU A 115 6.97 -0.17 -10.15
N VAL A 116 7.26 0.89 -9.39
CA VAL A 116 6.39 1.31 -8.27
C VAL A 116 5.01 1.71 -8.79
N LYS A 117 4.92 2.56 -9.82
CA LYS A 117 3.63 2.97 -10.39
C LYS A 117 2.83 1.78 -10.92
N TYR A 118 3.51 0.85 -11.59
CA TYR A 118 2.90 -0.41 -12.03
C TYR A 118 2.32 -1.20 -10.85
N HIS A 119 3.11 -1.40 -9.79
CA HIS A 119 2.65 -2.08 -8.58
C HIS A 119 1.42 -1.41 -7.98
N THR A 120 1.44 -0.08 -7.83
CA THR A 120 0.33 0.68 -7.27
C THR A 120 -0.95 0.53 -8.09
N GLN A 121 -0.84 0.59 -9.42
CA GLN A 121 -1.99 0.43 -10.29
C GLN A 121 -2.56 -1.00 -10.22
N VAL A 122 -1.70 -2.02 -10.28
CA VAL A 122 -2.09 -3.43 -10.16
C VAL A 122 -2.78 -3.69 -8.82
N LYS A 123 -2.22 -3.20 -7.71
CA LYS A 123 -2.78 -3.35 -6.37
C LYS A 123 -4.15 -2.69 -6.25
N ARG A 124 -4.29 -1.46 -6.74
CA ARG A 124 -5.57 -0.74 -6.73
C ARG A 124 -6.65 -1.46 -7.54
N ASP A 125 -6.32 -1.89 -8.76
CA ASP A 125 -7.27 -2.57 -9.64
C ASP A 125 -7.65 -3.95 -9.10
N TRP A 126 -6.70 -4.68 -8.53
CA TRP A 126 -6.95 -5.97 -7.90
C TRP A 126 -7.88 -5.86 -6.69
N HIS A 127 -7.62 -4.92 -5.77
CA HIS A 127 -8.51 -4.67 -4.62
C HIS A 127 -9.90 -4.17 -5.07
N ARG A 128 -9.98 -3.36 -6.14
CA ARG A 128 -11.25 -2.92 -6.71
C ARG A 128 -12.09 -4.11 -7.20
N LEU A 129 -11.49 -5.10 -7.86
CA LEU A 129 -12.20 -6.29 -8.32
C LEU A 129 -12.77 -7.11 -7.16
N ILE A 130 -12.02 -7.24 -6.06
CA ILE A 130 -12.52 -7.92 -4.86
C ILE A 130 -13.70 -7.19 -4.24
N LEU A 131 -13.62 -5.86 -4.13
CA LEU A 131 -14.71 -5.05 -3.61
C LEU A 131 -15.99 -5.22 -4.45
N LEU A 132 -15.82 -5.29 -5.77
CA LEU A 132 -16.91 -5.54 -6.73
C LEU A 132 -17.36 -7.00 -6.81
N LYS A 133 -16.79 -7.91 -6.00
CA LYS A 133 -17.04 -9.36 -6.03
C LYS A 133 -16.89 -9.98 -7.42
N LYS A 134 -15.98 -9.44 -8.23
CA LYS A 134 -15.62 -9.94 -9.56
C LYS A 134 -14.44 -10.90 -9.45
N PRO A 135 -14.26 -11.82 -10.42
CA PRO A 135 -13.07 -12.65 -10.47
C PRO A 135 -11.82 -11.77 -10.55
N VAL A 136 -10.85 -12.05 -9.69
CA VAL A 136 -9.55 -11.37 -9.69
C VAL A 136 -8.61 -12.04 -10.67
N PHE A 137 -7.72 -11.25 -11.26
CA PHE A 137 -6.63 -11.77 -12.09
C PHE A 137 -5.44 -12.20 -11.21
N ASN A 138 -4.59 -13.05 -11.77
CA ASN A 138 -3.35 -13.46 -11.13
C ASN A 138 -2.30 -12.34 -11.27
N VAL A 139 -1.97 -11.69 -10.15
CA VAL A 139 -1.00 -10.59 -10.12
C VAL A 139 0.43 -10.99 -10.48
N ALA A 140 0.77 -12.30 -10.44
CA ALA A 140 2.08 -12.79 -10.84
C ALA A 140 2.31 -12.72 -12.36
N ILE A 141 1.26 -12.59 -13.16
CA ILE A 141 1.36 -12.42 -14.60
C ILE A 141 1.58 -10.93 -14.87
N VAL A 142 2.84 -10.55 -15.11
CA VAL A 142 3.21 -9.17 -15.36
C VAL A 142 2.71 -8.71 -16.73
N ASN A 143 2.05 -7.55 -16.76
CA ASN A 143 1.58 -6.93 -17.98
C ASN A 143 2.65 -5.96 -18.50
N GLU A 144 3.48 -6.44 -19.42
CA GLU A 144 4.55 -5.67 -20.05
C GLU A 144 4.02 -4.46 -20.83
N ASP A 145 2.86 -4.58 -21.50
CA ASP A 145 2.24 -3.47 -22.21
C ASP A 145 1.85 -2.33 -21.27
N LEU A 146 1.43 -2.67 -20.04
CA LEU A 146 1.13 -1.68 -19.00
C LEU A 146 2.41 -1.02 -18.50
N ILE A 147 3.50 -1.77 -18.31
CA ILE A 147 4.81 -1.21 -17.93
C ILE A 147 5.29 -0.20 -18.97
N LEU A 148 5.21 -0.52 -20.25
CA LEU A 148 5.61 0.38 -21.34
C LEU A 148 4.74 1.65 -21.39
N LYS A 149 3.43 1.52 -21.18
CA LYS A 149 2.53 2.69 -21.10
C LYS A 149 2.89 3.60 -19.92
N ILE A 150 3.20 3.01 -18.76
CA ILE A 150 3.61 3.77 -17.57
C ILE A 150 4.97 4.42 -17.80
N GLU A 151 5.91 3.76 -18.48
CA GLU A 151 7.19 4.36 -18.89
C GLU A 151 6.97 5.62 -19.73
N ASP A 152 6.16 5.53 -20.78
CA ASP A 152 5.80 6.66 -21.63
C ASP A 152 5.17 7.81 -20.83
N GLU A 153 4.26 7.51 -19.91
CA GLU A 153 3.65 8.52 -19.04
C GLU A 153 4.63 9.18 -18.08
N VAL A 154 5.60 8.42 -17.54
CA VAL A 154 6.66 8.94 -16.67
C VAL A 154 7.56 9.88 -17.47
N LEU A 155 7.96 9.48 -18.67
CA LEU A 155 8.83 10.28 -19.54
C LEU A 155 8.15 11.56 -20.03
N ARG A 156 6.83 11.54 -20.28
CA ARG A 156 6.06 12.75 -20.70
C ARG A 156 5.82 13.77 -19.59
N LYS A 157 5.89 13.34 -18.32
CA LYS A 157 5.68 14.20 -17.15
C LYS A 157 6.99 14.85 -16.65
N MET A 158 8.11 14.55 -17.30
CA MET A 158 9.40 15.20 -17.10
C MET A 158 9.59 16.31 -18.15
#